data_AF-A0A957JSB5-F1
#
_entry.id   AF-A0A957JSB5-F1
#
_cell.length_a   1.000
_cell.length_b   1.000
_cell.length_c   1.000
_cell.angle_alpha   90.00
_cell.angle_beta   90.00
_cell.angle_gamma   90.00
#
_symmetry.space_group_name_H-M   'P 1'
#
loop_
_entity.id
_entity.type
_entity.pdbx_description
1 polymer ?
#
loop_
_entity_poly.entity_id
_entity_poly.type
_entity_poly.pdbx_seq_one_letter_code
_entity_poly.pdbx_strand_id
1 'polypeptide(L)'
;DRRGTMLRAEEQNHDMFAAIDAVVDKLYRQIRRYRGQKRKRRTAAAPQVDDMAYLGEPLPIAEEGTEDEGAIVRSKRFALNPMNSDEAVEQMELLGHDFFVFFNSEEEAINVLYRRHDGNYGLLQPEFD
;
A
#
# COMPACT_ATOMS: atom_id res chain seq x y z
N ASP A 1 -24.24 3.52 7.19
CA ASP A 1 -23.08 3.88 6.38
C ASP A 1 -22.20 2.64 6.17
N ARG A 2 -22.18 2.06 4.96
CA ARG A 2 -21.48 0.79 4.68
C ARG A 2 -20.09 1.11 4.14
N ARG A 3 -19.11 1.27 5.03
CA ARG A 3 -17.69 1.40 4.67
C ARG A 3 -17.16 0.11 4.05
N GLY A 4 -17.41 -0.07 2.75
CA GLY A 4 -16.73 -1.08 1.93
C GLY A 4 -15.27 -0.69 1.72
N THR A 5 -14.37 -1.66 1.72
CA THR A 5 -12.97 -1.41 1.33
C THR A 5 -12.91 -1.30 -0.19
N MET A 6 -12.52 -0.13 -0.70
CA MET A 6 -12.30 0.10 -2.14
C MET A 6 -10.99 -0.57 -2.55
N LEU A 7 -11.04 -1.41 -3.60
CA LEU A 7 -9.86 -2.01 -4.23
C LEU A 7 -9.67 -1.38 -5.61
N ARG A 8 -8.45 -0.91 -5.91
CA ARG A 8 -8.08 -0.29 -7.18
C ARG A 8 -6.75 -0.87 -7.65
N ALA A 9 -6.67 -1.18 -8.94
CA ALA A 9 -5.46 -1.62 -9.61
C ALA A 9 -5.39 -0.92 -10.97
N GLU A 10 -4.18 -0.50 -11.35
CA GLU A 10 -3.87 0.13 -12.63
C GLU A 10 -2.67 -0.59 -13.25
N GLU A 11 -2.70 -0.74 -14.57
CA GLU A 11 -1.61 -1.25 -15.39
C GLU A 11 -1.48 -0.46 -16.68
N GLN A 12 -0.25 -0.38 -17.17
CA GLN A 12 0.07 0.16 -18.49
C GLN A 12 0.87 -0.89 -19.25
N ASN A 13 0.33 -1.36 -20.38
CA ASN A 13 0.99 -2.33 -21.25
C ASN A 13 0.72 -1.98 -22.72
N HIS A 14 1.60 -2.43 -23.61
CA HIS A 14 1.46 -2.25 -25.06
C HIS A 14 0.46 -3.22 -25.69
N ASP A 15 0.13 -4.33 -25.02
CA ASP A 15 -0.92 -5.27 -25.39
C ASP A 15 -2.09 -5.19 -24.41
N MET A 16 -3.30 -4.98 -24.94
CA MET A 16 -4.54 -4.89 -24.18
C MET A 16 -4.85 -6.16 -23.39
N PHE A 17 -4.62 -7.34 -23.97
CA PHE A 17 -4.94 -8.60 -23.28
C PHE A 17 -3.98 -8.84 -22.11
N ALA A 18 -2.69 -8.59 -22.33
CA ALA A 18 -1.70 -8.64 -21.27
C ALA A 18 -1.96 -7.62 -20.16
N ALA A 19 -2.45 -6.42 -20.49
CA ALA A 19 -2.86 -5.43 -19.49
C ALA A 19 -4.02 -5.95 -18.62
N ILE A 20 -5.04 -6.55 -19.23
CA ILE A 20 -6.20 -7.09 -18.50
C ILE A 20 -5.75 -8.22 -17.56
N ASP A 21 -4.98 -9.18 -18.06
CA ASP A 21 -4.50 -10.30 -17.25
C ASP A 21 -3.68 -9.81 -16.05
N ALA A 22 -2.79 -8.83 -16.26
CA ALA A 22 -1.99 -8.23 -15.20
C ALA A 22 -2.83 -7.48 -14.14
N VAL A 23 -3.87 -6.74 -14.56
CA VAL A 23 -4.80 -6.07 -13.62
C VAL A 23 -5.60 -7.09 -12.81
N VAL A 24 -6.08 -8.16 -13.46
CA VAL A 24 -6.82 -9.23 -12.82
C VAL A 24 -5.97 -9.90 -11.75
N ASP A 25 -4.70 -10.20 -12.06
CA ASP A 25 -3.75 -10.75 -11.10
C ASP A 25 -3.50 -9.81 -9.91
N LYS A 26 -3.29 -8.50 -10.16
CA LYS A 26 -3.15 -7.48 -9.10
C LYS A 26 -4.37 -7.47 -8.17
N LEU A 27 -5.58 -7.52 -8.72
CA LEU A 27 -6.82 -7.55 -7.93
C LEU A 27 -6.96 -8.85 -7.13
N TYR A 28 -6.66 -10.01 -7.71
CA TYR A 28 -6.68 -11.29 -6.97
C TYR A 28 -5.70 -11.28 -5.79
N ARG A 29 -4.49 -10.73 -5.97
CA ARG A 29 -3.52 -10.56 -4.88
C ARG A 29 -4.06 -9.64 -3.78
N GLN A 30 -4.64 -8.49 -4.13
CA GLN A 30 -5.26 -7.58 -3.16
C GLN A 30 -6.41 -8.25 -2.37
N ILE A 31 -7.28 -9.00 -3.04
CA ILE A 31 -8.38 -9.75 -2.40
C ILE A 31 -7.83 -10.83 -1.47
N ARG A 32 -6.83 -11.60 -1.90
CA ARG A 32 -6.20 -12.65 -1.09
C ARG A 32 -5.57 -12.06 0.17
N ARG A 33 -4.84 -10.94 0.06
CA ARG A 33 -4.27 -10.22 1.22
C ARG A 33 -5.36 -9.73 2.17
N TYR A 34 -6.40 -9.07 1.66
CA TYR A 34 -7.49 -8.57 2.50
C TYR A 34 -8.23 -9.69 3.25
N ARG A 35 -8.54 -10.80 2.58
CA ARG A 35 -9.17 -11.97 3.21
C ARG A 35 -8.23 -12.67 4.19
N GLY A 36 -6.96 -12.84 3.84
CA GLY A 36 -5.93 -13.43 4.70
C GLY A 36 -5.69 -12.62 5.98
N GLN A 37 -5.58 -11.29 5.87
CA GLN A 37 -5.40 -10.39 7.00
C GLN A 37 -6.62 -10.39 7.94
N LYS A 38 -7.84 -10.46 7.40
CA LYS A 38 -9.06 -10.63 8.21
C LYS A 38 -9.08 -11.98 8.94
N ARG A 39 -8.59 -13.05 8.31
CA ARG A 39 -8.52 -14.38 8.94
C ARG A 39 -7.49 -14.39 10.08
N LYS A 40 -6.26 -13.89 9.85
CA LYS A 40 -5.22 -13.74 10.90
C LYS A 40 -5.69 -12.90 12.08
N ARG A 41 -6.38 -11.78 11.84
CA ARG A 41 -6.98 -10.95 12.91
C ARG A 41 -8.07 -11.66 13.69
N ARG A 42 -8.86 -12.56 13.06
CA ARG A 42 -9.89 -13.35 13.75
C ARG A 42 -9.31 -14.50 14.56
N THR A 43 -8.27 -15.18 14.08
CA THR A 43 -7.58 -16.22 14.86
C THR A 43 -6.73 -15.65 15.99
N ALA A 44 -6.10 -14.48 15.82
CA ALA A 44 -5.38 -13.79 16.91
C ALA A 44 -6.32 -13.23 18.00
N ALA A 45 -7.62 -13.08 17.70
CA ALA A 45 -8.64 -12.61 18.65
C ALA A 45 -9.44 -13.75 19.32
N ALA A 46 -9.20 -15.01 18.95
CA ALA A 46 -9.80 -16.16 19.62
C ALA A 46 -8.85 -16.64 20.73
N PRO A 47 -9.32 -16.85 21.98
CA PRO A 47 -8.48 -17.47 22.99
C PRO A 47 -8.18 -18.91 22.55
N GLN A 48 -6.89 -19.27 22.56
CA GLN A 48 -6.43 -20.63 22.29
C GLN A 48 -7.04 -21.56 23.35
N VAL A 49 -8.04 -22.33 22.96
CA VAL A 49 -8.46 -23.52 23.68
C VAL A 49 -7.92 -24.71 22.89
N ASP A 50 -6.96 -25.37 23.53
CA ASP A 50 -6.31 -26.59 23.12
C ASP A 50 -7.34 -27.73 23.20
N ASP A 51 -7.71 -28.34 22.07
CA ASP A 51 -8.26 -29.69 22.08
C ASP A 51 -8.16 -30.36 20.71
N MET A 52 -7.49 -31.51 20.72
CA MET A 52 -7.18 -32.40 19.60
C MET A 52 -8.39 -33.25 19.22
N ALA A 53 -8.87 -33.14 17.97
CA ALA A 53 -9.63 -34.22 17.32
C ALA A 53 -9.55 -34.15 15.78
N TYR A 54 -8.75 -35.08 15.28
CA TYR A 54 -8.58 -35.59 13.92
C TYR A 54 -9.89 -35.68 13.09
N LEU A 55 -9.97 -34.98 11.95
CA LEU A 55 -10.80 -35.36 10.78
C LEU A 55 -10.43 -34.52 9.55
N GLY A 56 -9.73 -35.16 8.60
CA GLY A 56 -9.59 -34.74 7.21
C GLY A 56 -8.43 -33.78 6.94
N GLU A 57 -7.26 -34.32 6.57
CA GLU A 57 -6.17 -33.52 6.00
C GLU A 57 -6.63 -32.84 4.70
N PRO A 58 -6.68 -31.49 4.61
CA PRO A 58 -6.34 -30.86 3.36
C PRO A 58 -4.81 -30.90 3.25
N LEU A 59 -4.34 -31.41 2.11
CA LEU A 59 -2.94 -31.36 1.68
C LEU A 59 -2.25 -30.07 2.19
N PRO A 60 -1.02 -30.16 2.73
CA PRO A 60 -0.23 -28.97 2.96
C PRO A 60 0.09 -28.44 1.56
N ILE A 61 -0.75 -27.55 1.04
CA ILE A 61 -0.29 -26.61 0.03
C ILE A 61 0.79 -25.87 0.79
N ALA A 62 2.03 -26.24 0.49
CA ALA A 62 3.20 -25.52 0.96
C ALA A 62 2.85 -24.04 0.86
N GLU A 63 2.83 -23.36 1.99
CA GLU A 63 2.99 -21.92 2.01
C GLU A 63 4.41 -21.68 1.48
N GLU A 64 4.61 -21.88 0.16
CA GLU A 64 5.71 -21.27 -0.57
C GLU A 64 5.62 -19.80 -0.21
N GLY A 65 6.70 -19.35 0.43
CA GLY A 65 6.71 -18.26 1.37
C GLY A 65 5.72 -17.18 1.01
N THR A 66 4.78 -16.91 1.91
CA THR A 66 4.39 -15.52 2.04
C THR A 66 5.66 -14.81 2.48
N GLU A 67 6.50 -14.40 1.52
CA GLU A 67 7.32 -13.22 1.69
C GLU A 67 6.43 -12.22 2.42
N ASP A 68 6.95 -11.62 3.49
CA ASP A 68 6.24 -10.67 4.34
C ASP A 68 5.90 -9.40 3.52
N GLU A 69 5.03 -9.55 2.52
CA GLU A 69 4.62 -8.55 1.56
C GLU A 69 3.69 -7.57 2.31
N GLY A 70 4.32 -6.58 2.93
CA GLY A 70 3.66 -5.54 3.72
C GLY A 70 4.22 -5.35 5.13
N ALA A 71 5.31 -6.03 5.52
CA ALA A 71 6.03 -5.67 6.73
C ALA A 71 6.68 -4.28 6.57
N ILE A 72 6.62 -3.46 7.62
CA ILE A 72 7.35 -2.19 7.65
C ILE A 72 8.83 -2.54 7.86
N VAL A 73 9.59 -2.60 6.77
CA VAL A 73 11.02 -2.97 6.79
C VAL A 73 11.90 -1.85 7.32
N ARG A 74 11.47 -0.59 7.14
CA ARG A 74 12.24 0.59 7.52
C ARG A 74 11.33 1.76 7.87
N SER A 75 11.70 2.48 8.93
CA SER A 75 11.06 3.73 9.34
C SER A 75 12.07 4.87 9.26
N LYS A 76 11.79 5.91 8.46
CA LYS A 76 12.60 7.14 8.38
C LYS A 76 11.90 8.22 9.19
N ARG A 77 12.60 8.80 10.18
CA ARG A 77 12.17 10.01 10.89
C ARG A 77 13.03 11.17 10.41
N PHE A 78 12.41 12.30 10.12
CA PHE A 78 13.07 13.52 9.69
C PHE A 78 12.27 14.72 10.17
N ALA A 79 12.93 15.88 10.29
CA ALA A 79 12.28 17.13 10.65
C ALA A 79 11.58 17.70 9.41
N LEU A 80 10.36 18.20 9.59
CA LEU A 80 9.62 18.92 8.56
C LEU A 80 9.93 20.41 8.70
N ASN A 81 10.56 20.98 7.68
CA ASN A 81 10.73 22.42 7.55
C ASN A 81 9.62 22.95 6.63
N PRO A 82 8.95 24.07 6.98
CA PRO A 82 8.02 24.73 6.07
C PRO A 82 8.74 25.13 4.78
N MET A 83 8.16 24.76 3.64
CA MET A 83 8.66 25.08 2.30
C MET A 83 7.49 25.18 1.32
N ASN A 84 7.70 25.83 0.18
CA ASN A 84 6.71 25.84 -0.90
C ASN A 84 6.79 24.56 -1.75
N SER A 85 5.85 24.40 -2.69
CA SER A 85 5.77 23.22 -3.55
C SER A 85 6.95 23.11 -4.52
N ASP A 86 7.46 24.23 -5.05
CA ASP A 86 8.60 24.27 -5.97
C ASP A 86 9.91 23.86 -5.26
N GLU A 87 10.15 24.38 -4.06
CA GLU A 87 11.26 23.99 -3.18
C GLU A 87 11.19 22.49 -2.85
N ALA A 88 9.99 21.96 -2.60
CA ALA A 88 9.79 20.54 -2.37
C ALA A 88 10.15 19.69 -3.61
N VAL A 89 9.87 20.17 -4.82
CA VAL A 89 10.29 19.52 -6.08
C VAL A 89 11.82 19.48 -6.15
N GLU A 90 12.51 20.59 -5.90
CA GLU A 90 13.97 20.64 -5.93
C GLU A 90 14.60 19.67 -4.92
N GLN A 91 14.06 19.61 -3.69
CA GLN A 91 14.54 18.67 -2.66
C GLN A 91 14.29 17.21 -3.05
N MET A 92 13.14 16.92 -3.67
CA MET A 92 12.83 15.58 -4.15
C MET A 92 13.83 15.11 -5.22
N GLU A 93 14.15 15.98 -6.18
CA GLU A 93 15.13 15.70 -7.25
C GLU A 93 16.55 15.53 -6.71
N LEU A 94 16.99 16.39 -5.78
CA LEU A 94 18.32 16.30 -5.16
C LEU A 94 18.52 14.99 -4.39
N LEU A 95 17.46 14.48 -3.77
CA LEU A 95 17.49 13.20 -3.06
C LEU A 95 17.29 11.99 -4.00
N GLY A 96 16.87 12.23 -5.25
CA GLY A 96 16.51 11.18 -6.20
C GLY A 96 15.39 10.28 -5.66
N HIS A 97 14.40 10.86 -4.99
CA HIS A 97 13.26 10.13 -4.43
C HIS A 97 12.04 10.24 -5.34
N ASP A 98 11.24 9.18 -5.42
CA ASP A 98 9.97 9.20 -6.18
C ASP A 98 8.83 9.90 -5.43
N PHE A 99 9.01 10.13 -4.12
CA PHE A 99 8.05 10.84 -3.28
C PHE A 99 8.76 11.69 -2.23
N PHE A 100 8.12 12.78 -1.84
CA PHE A 100 8.63 13.69 -0.84
C PHE A 100 7.49 14.24 0.01
N VAL A 101 7.61 14.09 1.34
CA VAL A 101 6.61 14.60 2.30
C VAL A 101 7.16 15.88 2.89
N PHE A 102 6.39 16.96 2.83
CA PHE A 102 6.79 18.28 3.29
C PHE A 102 5.64 19.01 3.98
N PHE A 103 5.98 20.06 4.72
CA PHE A 103 4.98 20.97 5.28
C PHE A 103 4.86 22.17 4.35
N ASN A 104 3.68 22.34 3.74
CA ASN A 104 3.39 23.44 2.84
C ASN A 104 3.18 24.72 3.65
N SER A 105 3.98 25.75 3.38
CA SER A 105 3.89 27.05 4.06
C SER A 105 2.64 27.85 3.66
N GLU A 106 2.06 27.62 2.48
CA GLU A 106 0.89 28.37 1.99
C GLU A 106 -0.43 27.85 2.57
N GLU A 107 -0.52 26.53 2.75
CA GLU A 107 -1.74 25.84 3.20
C GLU A 107 -1.68 25.43 4.67
N GLU A 108 -0.52 25.64 5.32
CA GLU A 108 -0.24 25.22 6.69
C GLU A 108 -0.54 23.72 6.94
N ALA A 109 -0.33 22.90 5.90
CA ALA A 109 -0.69 21.48 5.88
C ALA A 109 0.47 20.60 5.43
N ILE A 110 0.42 19.31 5.81
CA ILE A 110 1.40 18.31 5.34
C ILE A 110 0.98 17.82 3.98
N ASN A 111 1.83 18.02 2.97
CA ASN A 111 1.57 17.56 1.61
C ASN A 111 2.57 16.47 1.21
N VAL A 112 2.18 15.62 0.25
CA VAL A 112 3.05 14.60 -0.34
C VAL A 112 3.17 14.86 -1.83
N LEU A 113 4.37 15.21 -2.26
CA LEU A 113 4.76 15.26 -3.67
C LEU A 113 5.15 13.85 -4.13
N TYR A 114 4.80 13.47 -5.35
CA TYR A 114 5.23 12.21 -5.94
C TYR A 114 5.39 12.32 -7.45
N ARG A 115 6.26 11.47 -8.01
CA ARG A 115 6.46 11.34 -9.44
C ARG A 115 5.40 10.44 -10.05
N ARG A 116 4.69 10.94 -11.05
CA ARG A 116 3.71 10.16 -11.82
C ARG A 116 4.40 9.36 -12.92
N HIS A 117 3.70 8.34 -13.44
CA HIS A 117 4.21 7.49 -14.52
C HIS A 117 4.44 8.24 -15.84
N ASP A 118 3.75 9.36 -16.07
CA ASP A 118 3.93 10.24 -17.24
C ASP A 118 5.13 11.20 -17.10
N GLY A 119 5.87 11.12 -15.98
CA GLY A 119 7.01 11.99 -15.68
C GLY A 119 6.63 13.33 -15.07
N ASN A 120 5.33 13.63 -14.94
CA ASN A 120 4.85 14.83 -14.26
C ASN A 120 4.81 14.64 -12.73
N TYR A 121 4.60 15.74 -12.01
CA TYR A 121 4.44 15.71 -10.55
C TYR A 121 2.97 15.62 -10.15
N GLY A 122 2.71 14.88 -9.07
CA GLY A 122 1.42 14.84 -8.39
C GLY A 122 1.57 15.34 -6.95
N LEU A 123 0.54 16.03 -6.44
CA LEU A 123 0.49 16.54 -5.07
C LEU A 123 -0.71 15.89 -4.35
N LEU A 124 -0.46 15.32 -3.17
CA LEU A 124 -1.50 14.82 -2.28
C LEU A 124 -1.63 15.75 -1.09
N GLN A 125 -2.86 16.22 -0.85
CA GLN A 125 -3.25 17.10 0.24
C GLN A 125 -4.24 16.33 1.14
N PRO A 126 -3.79 15.83 2.30
CA PRO A 126 -4.67 15.14 3.24
C PRO A 126 -5.55 16.15 3.99
N GLU A 127 -6.85 16.03 3.81
CA GLU A 127 -7.86 16.76 4.59
C GLU A 127 -8.56 15.83 5.58
N PHE A 128 -8.97 16.37 6.72
CA PHE A 128 -9.82 15.66 7.67
C PHE A 128 -11.30 15.88 7.32
N ASP A 129 -12.07 14.80 7.34
CA ASP A 129 -13.52 14.79 7.14
C ASP A 129 -14.26 14.77 8.50
#